data_AF-A0A9Q0VH08-F1
#
_entry.id   AF-A0A9Q0VH08-F1
#
_cell.length_a   1.000
_cell.length_b   1.000
_cell.length_c   1.000
_cell.angle_alpha   90.00
_cell.angle_beta   90.00
_cell.angle_gamma   90.00
#
_symmetry.space_group_name_H-M   'P 1'
#
loop_
_entity.id
_entity.type
_entity.pdbx_description
1 polymer ?
#
loop_
_entity_poly.entity_id
_entity_poly.type
_entity_poly.pdbx_seq_one_letter_code
_entity_poly.pdbx_strand_id
1 'polypeptide(L)'
;MILNLMFWILCLLINFGLLAIVFYALLCITDLEVDQMDPFVATANINRWILPEFVLQAVLSLLLLLTGHWILFLLAVPLTCYHAML
;
A
#
# COMPACT_ATOMS: atom_id res chain seq x y z
N MET A 1 19.10 4.09 19.50
CA MET A 1 17.78 4.26 20.15
C MET A 1 16.84 5.13 19.30
N ILE A 2 17.15 6.42 19.09
CA ILE A 2 16.27 7.36 18.37
C ILE A 2 16.04 6.99 16.89
N LEU A 3 17.09 6.66 16.14
CA LEU A 3 16.97 6.26 14.74
C LEU A 3 16.06 5.03 14.54
N ASN A 4 16.17 4.06 15.45
CA ASN A 4 15.34 2.85 15.44
C ASN A 4 13.87 3.21 15.70
N LEU A 5 13.59 4.09 16.68
CA LEU A 5 12.25 4.61 16.91
C LEU A 5 11.68 5.33 15.68
N MET A 6 12.45 6.22 15.06
CA MET A 6 12.02 6.95 13.85
C MET A 6 11.71 5.98 12.69
N PHE A 7 12.52 4.94 12.52
CA PHE A 7 12.29 3.90 11.52
C PHE A 7 10.95 3.20 11.73
N TRP A 8 10.64 2.75 12.94
CA TRP A 8 9.36 2.08 13.21
C TRP A 8 8.16 3.01 13.04
N ILE A 9 8.27 4.28 13.44
CA ILE A 9 7.21 5.27 13.21
C ILE A 9 6.98 5.47 11.71
N LEU A 10 8.05 5.56 10.91
CA LEU A 10 7.95 5.67 9.46
C LEU A 10 7.26 4.43 8.84
N CYS A 11 7.69 3.22 9.22
CA CYS A 11 7.05 1.98 8.77
C CYS A 11 5.57 1.94 9.14
N LEU A 12 5.21 2.35 10.35
CA LEU A 12 3.82 2.43 10.81
C LEU A 12 3.00 3.40 9.94
N LEU A 13 3.51 4.60 9.66
CA LEU A 13 2.83 5.58 8.81
C LEU A 13 2.64 5.08 7.37
N ILE A 14 3.64 4.41 6.80
CA ILE A 14 3.53 3.80 5.46
C ILE A 14 2.42 2.74 5.44
N ASN A 15 2.37 1.86 6.45
CA ASN A 15 1.32 0.84 6.55
C ASN A 15 -0.07 1.43 6.73
N PHE A 16 -0.22 2.51 7.52
CA PHE A 16 -1.50 3.23 7.62
C PHE A 16 -1.92 3.85 6.28
N GLY A 17 -0.97 4.40 5.52
CA GLY A 17 -1.23 4.91 4.16
C GLY A 17 -1.71 3.82 3.21
N LEU A 18 -1.03 2.66 3.19
CA LEU A 18 -1.43 1.50 2.40
C LEU A 18 -2.83 0.99 2.80
N LEU A 19 -3.09 0.86 4.11
CA LEU A 19 -4.40 0.47 4.63
C LEU A 19 -5.49 1.44 4.19
N ALA A 20 -5.23 2.75 4.25
CA ALA A 20 -6.18 3.77 3.85
C ALA A 20 -6.49 3.72 2.35
N ILE A 21 -5.49 3.47 1.49
CA ILE A 21 -5.69 3.31 0.04
C ILE A 21 -6.56 2.08 -0.25
N VAL A 22 -6.24 0.93 0.34
CA VAL A 22 -7.02 -0.29 0.16
C VAL A 22 -8.45 -0.10 0.68
N PHE A 23 -8.62 0.53 1.83
CA PHE A 23 -9.94 0.81 2.39
C PHE A 23 -10.75 1.77 1.50
N TYR A 24 -10.11 2.79 0.93
CA TYR A 24 -10.75 3.69 -0.03
C TYR A 24 -11.22 2.96 -1.30
N ALA A 25 -10.38 2.05 -1.82
CA ALA A 25 -10.76 1.22 -2.97
C ALA A 25 -11.94 0.31 -2.63
N LEU A 26 -11.95 -0.30 -1.44
CA LEU A 26 -13.08 -1.11 -0.95
C LEU A 26 -14.37 -0.28 -0.85
N LEU A 27 -14.32 0.94 -0.29
CA LEU A 27 -15.48 1.82 -0.22
C LEU A 27 -16.03 2.13 -1.63
N CYS A 28 -15.17 2.45 -2.59
CA CYS A 28 -15.59 2.70 -3.97
C CYS A 28 -16.27 1.47 -4.60
N ILE A 29 -15.81 0.25 -4.27
CA ILE A 29 -16.41 -0.99 -4.74
C ILE A 29 -17.76 -1.25 -4.06
N THR A 30 -17.87 -0.97 -2.75
CA THR A 30 -19.14 -1.12 -2.02
C THR A 30 -20.18 -0.12 -2.51
N ASP A 31 -19.80 1.13 -2.79
CA ASP A 31 -20.70 2.13 -3.37
C ASP A 31 -21.16 1.71 -4.78
N LEU A 32 -20.28 1.05 -5.54
CA LEU A 32 -20.63 0.45 -6.83
C LEU A 32 -21.58 -0.75 -6.69
N GLU A 33 -21.41 -1.58 -5.65
CA GLU A 33 -22.27 -2.76 -5.38
C GLU A 33 -23.73 -2.35 -5.08
N VAL A 34 -23.93 -1.23 -4.40
CA VAL A 34 -25.27 -0.70 -4.04
C VAL A 34 -25.81 0.27 -5.09
N ASP A 35 -25.21 0.31 -6.29
CA ASP A 35 -25.60 1.16 -7.43
C ASP A 35 -25.65 2.66 -7.08
N GLN A 36 -24.80 3.09 -6.12
CA GLN A 36 -24.68 4.49 -5.70
C GLN A 36 -23.66 5.27 -6.52
N MET A 37 -22.76 4.59 -7.22
CA MET A 37 -21.70 5.22 -8.02
C MET A 37 -21.50 4.53 -9.38
N ASP A 38 -21.30 5.32 -10.42
CA ASP A 38 -21.02 4.81 -11.76
C ASP A 38 -19.68 4.04 -11.83
N PRO A 39 -19.60 2.94 -12.60
CA PRO A 39 -18.37 2.14 -12.73
C PRO A 39 -17.20 2.93 -13.32
N PHE A 40 -17.47 3.88 -14.22
CA PHE A 40 -16.43 4.74 -14.79
C PHE A 40 -15.80 5.67 -13.73
N VAL A 41 -16.63 6.21 -12.82
CA VAL A 41 -16.16 7.08 -11.75
C VAL A 41 -15.41 6.27 -10.69
N ALA A 42 -15.96 5.12 -10.28
CA ALA A 42 -15.30 4.22 -9.33
C ALA A 42 -13.92 3.76 -9.82
N THR A 43 -13.81 3.31 -11.07
CA THR A 43 -12.52 2.88 -11.64
C THR A 43 -11.53 4.03 -11.81
N ALA A 44 -11.96 5.22 -12.23
CA ALA A 44 -11.10 6.40 -12.31
C ALA A 44 -10.55 6.79 -10.92
N ASN A 45 -11.39 6.74 -9.88
CA ASN A 45 -10.99 7.02 -8.51
C ASN A 45 -9.98 6.01 -7.97
N ILE A 46 -10.23 4.71 -8.17
CA ILE A 46 -9.33 3.64 -7.72
C ILE A 46 -7.99 3.72 -8.47
N ASN A 47 -8.01 3.86 -9.80
CA ASN A 47 -6.81 3.84 -10.64
C ASN A 47 -5.81 4.96 -10.29
N ARG A 48 -6.30 6.10 -9.80
CA ARG A 48 -5.44 7.20 -9.33
C ARG A 48 -4.55 6.79 -8.15
N TRP A 49 -4.97 5.83 -7.33
CA TRP A 49 -4.26 5.41 -6.11
C TRP A 49 -3.38 4.16 -6.29
N ILE A 50 -3.53 3.43 -7.39
CA ILE A 50 -2.75 2.21 -7.69
C ILE A 50 -1.24 2.51 -7.74
N LEU A 51 -0.83 3.52 -8.49
CA LEU A 51 0.60 3.88 -8.58
C LEU A 51 1.18 4.31 -7.21
N PRO A 52 0.53 5.20 -6.42
CA PRO A 52 0.94 5.49 -5.05
C PRO A 52 1.09 4.25 -4.15
N GLU A 53 0.16 3.30 -4.24
CA GLU A 53 0.22 2.05 -3.47
C GLU A 53 1.47 1.24 -3.82
N PHE A 54 1.77 1.09 -5.11
CA PHE A 54 2.92 0.33 -5.59
C PHE A 54 4.23 0.95 -5.12
N VAL A 55 4.33 2.28 -5.21
CA VAL A 55 5.51 3.03 -4.75
C VAL A 55 5.68 2.87 -3.24
N LEU A 56 4.62 3.03 -2.45
CA LEU A 56 4.69 2.89 -0.99
C LEU A 56 5.10 1.47 -0.57
N GLN A 57 4.55 0.44 -1.20
CA GLN A 57 4.90 -0.95 -0.93
C GLN A 57 6.36 -1.26 -1.30
N ALA A 58 6.83 -0.77 -2.45
CA ALA A 58 8.22 -0.91 -2.87
C ALA A 58 9.19 -0.20 -1.92
N VAL A 59 8.87 1.02 -1.50
CA VAL A 59 9.65 1.79 -0.52
C VAL A 59 9.72 1.05 0.82
N LEU A 60 8.59 0.52 1.33
CA LEU A 60 8.58 -0.27 2.57
C LEU A 60 9.50 -1.50 2.46
N SER A 61 9.38 -2.25 1.36
CA SER A 61 10.20 -3.43 1.10
C SER A 61 11.70 -3.09 1.05
N LEU A 62 12.08 -2.04 0.32
CA LEU A 62 13.47 -1.58 0.24
C LEU A 62 14.01 -1.11 1.60
N LEU A 63 13.20 -0.40 2.38
CA LEU A 63 13.58 0.03 3.73
C LEU A 63 13.85 -1.16 4.65
N LEU A 64 13.00 -2.19 4.62
CA LEU A 64 13.18 -3.42 5.41
C LEU A 64 14.45 -4.17 4.99
N LEU A 65 14.75 -4.21 3.69
CA LEU A 65 15.99 -4.80 3.15
C LEU A 65 17.23 -4.06 3.65
N LEU A 66 17.27 -2.73 3.48
CA LEU A 66 18.44 -1.91 3.80
C LEU A 66 18.74 -1.83 5.30
N THR A 67 17.70 -1.96 6.14
CA THR A 67 17.85 -1.95 7.61
C THR A 67 18.13 -3.33 8.19
N GLY A 68 18.19 -4.39 7.36
CA GLY A 68 18.51 -5.75 7.79
C GLY A 68 17.36 -6.50 8.46
N HIS A 69 16.11 -6.07 8.28
CA HIS A 69 14.93 -6.74 8.81
C HIS A 69 14.46 -7.85 7.84
N TRP A 70 15.31 -8.85 7.63
CA TRP A 70 15.15 -9.87 6.59
C TRP A 70 13.83 -10.65 6.66
N ILE A 71 13.34 -10.99 7.85
CA ILE A 71 12.08 -11.74 8.02
C ILE A 71 10.89 -10.91 7.51
N LEU A 72 10.82 -9.64 7.90
CA LEU A 72 9.75 -8.73 7.46
C LEU A 72 9.86 -8.41 5.97
N PHE A 73 11.09 -8.26 5.46
CA PHE A 73 11.35 -8.13 4.03
C PHE A 73 10.82 -9.33 3.26
N LEU A 74 11.13 -10.57 3.68
CA LEU A 74 10.64 -11.79 3.02
C LEU A 74 9.10 -11.88 3.03
N LEU A 75 8.43 -11.26 3.99
CA LEU A 75 6.97 -11.16 4.02
C LEU A 75 6.45 -10.09 3.03
N ALA A 76 7.13 -8.95 2.90
CA ALA A 76 6.73 -7.85 2.03
C ALA A 76 7.07 -8.05 0.55
N VAL A 77 8.12 -8.82 0.25
CA VAL A 77 8.63 -9.06 -1.11
C VAL A 77 7.62 -9.70 -2.05
N PRO A 78 6.88 -10.78 -1.68
CA PRO A 78 5.93 -11.40 -2.59
C PRO A 78 4.89 -10.42 -3.14
N LEU A 79 4.36 -9.54 -2.28
CA LEU A 79 3.41 -8.50 -2.71
C LEU A 79 4.07 -7.47 -3.62
N THR A 80 5.30 -7.07 -3.29
CA THR A 80 6.08 -6.12 -4.13
C THR A 80 6.40 -6.71 -5.50
N CYS A 81 6.75 -8.00 -5.57
CA CYS A 81 6.98 -8.71 -6.82
C CYS A 81 5.70 -8.83 -7.64
N TYR A 82 4.56 -9.10 -6.98
CA TYR A 82 3.26 -9.11 -7.64
C TYR A 82 2.94 -7.76 -8.28
N HIS A 83 3.15 -6.64 -7.56
CA HIS A 83 2.97 -5.29 -8.11
C HIS A 83 3.90 -5.00 -9.29
N ALA A 84 5.12 -5.53 -9.29
CA ALA A 84 6.07 -5.35 -10.39
C ALA A 84 5.74 -6.19 -11.64
N MET A 85 4.90 -7.23 -11.51
CA MET A 85 4.47 -8.09 -12.61
C MET A 85 3.15 -7.64 -13.25
N LEU A 86 2.39 -6.76 -12.58
CA LEU A 86 1.12 -6.21 -13.07
C LEU A 86 1.34 -5.14 -14.15
#